data_AF-A0A9E4B4L9-F1
#
_entry.id   AF-A0A9E4B4L9-F1
#
_cell.length_a   1.000
_cell.length_b   1.000
_cell.length_c   1.000
_cell.angle_alpha   90.00
_cell.angle_beta   90.00
_cell.angle_gamma   90.00
#
_symmetry.space_group_name_H-M   'P 1'
#
loop_
_entity.id
_entity.type
_entity.pdbx_description
1 polymer ?
#
loop_
_entity_poly.entity_id
_entity_poly.type
_entity_poly.pdbx_seq_one_letter_code
_entity_poly.pdbx_strand_id
1 'polypeptide(L)'
;MRDGPGLDDPPRLRRDPGPAPPTEVDRANVTSQARQQKPCIDDPVESPTLPASLPCPFCGGEDASQFSPFGGQVSTSQYYCNECRSVFESIRWR
;
A
#
# COMPACT_ATOMS: atom_id res chain seq x y z
N MET A 1 57.75 49.90 -13.08
CA MET A 1 57.52 48.53 -13.59
C MET A 1 58.12 47.56 -12.59
N ARG A 2 57.46 46.59 -11.95
CA ARG A 2 56.05 46.25 -11.68
C ARG A 2 56.15 45.46 -10.37
N ASP A 3 55.58 45.95 -9.28
CA ASP A 3 55.35 45.14 -8.07
C ASP A 3 54.21 44.15 -8.36
N GLY A 4 54.54 42.86 -8.37
CA GLY A 4 53.58 41.77 -8.56
C GLY A 4 53.22 41.13 -7.23
N PRO A 5 51.92 40.87 -6.93
CA PRO A 5 51.50 40.42 -5.61
C PRO A 5 51.85 38.94 -5.38
N GLY A 6 52.25 38.65 -4.13
CA GLY A 6 52.54 37.30 -3.65
C GLY A 6 51.34 36.37 -3.82
N LEU A 7 51.60 35.19 -4.38
CA LEU A 7 50.62 34.10 -4.41
C LEU A 7 50.46 33.57 -2.98
N ASP A 8 49.30 33.82 -2.41
CA ASP A 8 48.80 33.21 -1.18
C ASP A 8 48.56 31.71 -1.46
N ASP A 9 49.29 30.83 -0.78
CA ASP A 9 49.13 29.38 -0.88
C ASP A 9 47.80 28.97 -0.23
N PRO A 10 46.85 28.35 -0.96
CA PRO A 10 45.56 28.02 -0.39
C PRO A 10 45.70 26.92 0.69
N PRO A 11 44.94 27.00 1.79
CA PRO A 11 45.05 26.03 2.87
C PRO A 11 44.70 24.63 2.37
N ARG A 12 45.60 23.67 2.60
CA ARG A 12 45.36 22.26 2.31
C ARG A 12 44.19 21.75 3.12
N LEU A 13 43.04 21.58 2.45
CA LEU A 13 41.87 20.91 3.01
C LEU A 13 42.30 19.50 3.46
N ARG A 14 42.28 19.25 4.77
CA ARG A 14 42.50 17.91 5.30
C ARG A 14 41.37 17.03 4.78
N ARG A 15 41.73 15.91 4.13
CA ARG A 15 40.76 14.89 3.77
C ARG A 15 40.27 14.23 5.05
N ASP A 16 38.97 14.35 5.32
CA ASP A 16 38.33 13.59 6.38
C ASP A 16 38.48 12.08 6.11
N PRO A 17 38.78 11.27 7.15
CA PRO A 17 38.73 9.83 7.02
C PRO A 17 37.29 9.40 6.72
N GLY A 18 37.13 8.62 5.65
CA GLY A 18 35.84 8.06 5.26
C GLY A 18 35.24 7.19 6.37
N PRO A 19 33.92 6.92 6.31
CA PRO A 19 33.22 6.15 7.33
C PRO A 19 33.85 4.76 7.49
N ALA A 20 33.98 4.34 8.75
CA ALA A 20 34.47 3.00 9.08
C ALA A 20 33.58 1.93 8.43
N PRO A 21 34.15 0.79 8.01
CA PRO A 21 33.34 -0.32 7.52
C PRO A 21 32.38 -0.80 8.62
N PRO A 22 31.14 -1.21 8.27
CA PRO A 22 30.17 -1.67 9.24
C PRO A 22 30.70 -2.91 9.98
N THR A 23 30.53 -2.92 11.30
CA THR A 23 30.94 -4.02 12.19
C THR A 23 30.02 -5.24 11.99
N GLU A 24 30.52 -6.44 12.33
CA GLU A 24 29.76 -7.71 12.22
C GLU A 24 28.39 -7.68 12.91
N VAL A 25 28.24 -6.85 13.94
CA VAL A 25 26.99 -6.73 14.70
C VAL A 25 25.85 -6.15 13.84
N ASP A 26 26.18 -5.33 12.83
CA ASP A 26 25.21 -4.74 11.90
C ASP A 26 24.68 -5.79 10.88
N ARG A 27 25.49 -6.79 10.52
CA ARG A 27 25.09 -7.89 9.62
C ARG A 27 23.97 -8.76 10.18
N ALA A 28 23.91 -8.91 11.50
CA ALA A 28 22.89 -9.74 12.15
C ALA A 28 21.49 -9.08 12.10
N ASN A 29 21.41 -7.75 12.03
CA ASN A 29 20.13 -7.03 12.04
C ASN A 29 19.48 -6.94 10.64
N VAL A 30 20.27 -7.07 9.57
CA VAL A 30 19.77 -7.11 8.18
C VAL A 30 19.02 -8.41 7.87
N THR A 31 19.32 -9.49 8.61
CA THR A 31 18.73 -10.82 8.35
C THR A 31 17.33 -10.99 8.97
N SER A 32 16.97 -10.14 9.93
CA SER A 32 15.76 -10.30 10.75
C SER A 32 14.58 -9.43 10.30
N GLN A 33 14.79 -8.48 9.38
CA GLN A 33 13.69 -7.82 8.68
C GLN A 33 13.20 -8.78 7.60
N ALA A 34 12.38 -9.71 8.06
CA ALA A 34 11.57 -10.62 7.29
C ALA A 34 11.24 -10.04 5.92
N ARG A 35 11.60 -10.81 4.88
CA ARG A 35 10.93 -10.83 3.59
C ARG A 35 9.47 -10.42 3.78
N GLN A 36 9.13 -9.16 3.50
CA GLN A 36 7.75 -8.80 3.21
C GLN A 36 7.47 -9.50 1.90
N GLN A 37 6.89 -10.70 2.03
CA GLN A 37 6.52 -11.55 0.93
C GLN A 37 5.57 -10.75 0.06
N LYS A 38 6.08 -10.30 -1.08
CA LYS A 38 5.26 -9.74 -2.13
C LYS A 38 4.36 -10.91 -2.58
N PRO A 39 3.03 -10.83 -2.43
CA PRO A 39 2.16 -11.91 -2.88
C PRO A 39 2.44 -12.19 -4.36
N CYS A 40 2.59 -13.46 -4.70
CA CYS A 40 2.72 -13.88 -6.08
C CYS A 40 1.40 -13.58 -6.82
N ILE A 41 1.49 -13.34 -8.13
CA ILE A 41 0.31 -13.01 -8.96
C ILE A 41 -0.75 -14.11 -8.88
N ASP A 42 -0.32 -15.34 -8.60
CA ASP A 42 -1.17 -16.53 -8.51
C ASP A 42 -1.79 -16.75 -7.10
N ASP A 43 -1.53 -15.89 -6.12
CA ASP A 43 -2.21 -15.98 -4.82
C ASP A 43 -3.72 -15.73 -5.00
N PRO A 44 -4.61 -16.58 -4.45
CA PRO A 44 -6.04 -16.32 -4.44
C PRO A 44 -6.32 -15.00 -3.76
N VAL A 45 -6.83 -14.01 -4.50
CA VAL A 45 -7.23 -12.73 -3.93
C VAL A 45 -8.46 -12.94 -3.04
N GLU A 46 -8.27 -12.91 -1.72
CA GLU A 46 -9.39 -12.84 -0.79
C GLU A 46 -10.13 -11.53 -1.04
N SER A 47 -11.39 -11.63 -1.47
CA SER A 47 -12.23 -10.47 -1.70
C SER A 47 -12.55 -9.80 -0.36
N PRO A 48 -12.53 -8.46 -0.28
CA PRO A 48 -12.75 -7.75 0.97
C PRO A 48 -14.08 -8.13 1.60
N THR A 49 -14.09 -8.43 2.90
CA THR A 49 -15.24 -8.96 3.65
C THR A 49 -16.42 -7.98 3.65
N LEU A 50 -17.31 -8.14 2.69
CA LEU A 50 -18.61 -7.51 2.65
C LEU A 50 -19.63 -8.40 3.39
N PRO A 51 -20.70 -7.82 3.95
CA PRO A 51 -21.77 -8.62 4.51
C PRO A 51 -22.33 -9.56 3.44
N ALA A 52 -22.42 -10.86 3.76
CA ALA A 52 -22.90 -11.87 2.83
C ALA A 52 -24.38 -11.65 2.44
N SER A 53 -25.16 -11.04 3.34
CA SER A 53 -26.55 -10.66 3.11
C SER A 53 -26.90 -9.30 3.73
N LEU A 54 -27.81 -8.58 3.07
CA LEU A 54 -28.39 -7.31 3.51
C LEU A 54 -29.88 -7.29 3.19
N PRO A 55 -30.73 -6.63 3.99
CA PRO A 55 -32.14 -6.50 3.68
C PRO A 55 -32.35 -5.68 2.39
N CYS A 56 -33.22 -6.17 1.51
CA CYS A 56 -33.57 -5.52 0.26
C CYS A 56 -34.33 -4.21 0.53
N PRO A 57 -33.88 -3.05 0.01
CA PRO A 57 -34.54 -1.77 0.26
C PRO A 57 -35.88 -1.64 -0.48
N PHE A 58 -36.18 -2.53 -1.41
CA PHE A 58 -37.41 -2.47 -2.22
C PHE A 58 -38.55 -3.31 -1.65
N CYS A 59 -38.27 -4.53 -1.19
CA CYS A 59 -39.30 -5.44 -0.66
C CYS A 59 -39.13 -5.79 0.81
N GLY A 60 -38.01 -5.41 1.44
CA GLY A 60 -37.68 -5.78 2.82
C GLY A 60 -37.19 -7.22 3.01
N GLY A 61 -37.05 -7.99 1.92
CA GLY A 61 -36.60 -9.37 1.94
C GLY A 61 -35.16 -9.53 2.46
N GLU A 62 -34.88 -10.64 3.12
CA GLU A 62 -33.56 -10.93 3.71
C GLU A 62 -32.66 -11.77 2.78
N ASP A 63 -33.26 -12.36 1.73
CA ASP A 63 -32.54 -13.14 0.72
C ASP A 63 -32.00 -12.24 -0.39
N ALA A 64 -31.02 -11.40 -0.04
CA ALA A 64 -30.21 -10.67 -1.00
C ALA A 64 -28.74 -11.08 -0.89
N SER A 65 -28.20 -11.57 -1.99
CA SER A 65 -26.82 -12.04 -2.10
C SER A 65 -25.96 -11.03 -2.84
N GLN A 66 -24.67 -10.97 -2.48
CA GLN A 66 -23.72 -10.16 -3.22
C GLN A 66 -23.57 -10.69 -4.65
N PHE A 67 -23.77 -9.81 -5.62
CA PHE A 67 -23.58 -10.12 -7.03
C PHE A 67 -22.20 -9.66 -7.53
N SER A 68 -21.75 -8.48 -7.08
CA SER A 68 -20.43 -7.94 -7.42
C SER A 68 -19.84 -7.14 -6.26
N PRO A 69 -18.54 -7.26 -5.98
CA PRO A 69 -17.87 -6.47 -4.95
C PRO A 69 -17.81 -4.97 -5.29
N PHE A 70 -17.95 -4.62 -6.58
CA PHE A 70 -17.97 -3.25 -7.09
C PHE A 70 -19.24 -2.99 -7.90
N GLY A 71 -19.91 -1.87 -7.59
CA GLY A 71 -21.07 -1.37 -8.33
C GLY A 71 -20.68 -0.34 -9.38
N GLY A 72 -21.60 0.59 -9.69
CA GLY A 72 -21.35 1.73 -10.58
C GLY A 72 -20.32 2.73 -10.03
N GLN A 73 -20.07 2.69 -8.72
CA GLN A 73 -19.01 3.45 -8.06
C GLN A 73 -18.04 2.49 -7.37
N VAL A 74 -16.76 2.87 -7.28
CA VAL A 74 -15.74 2.05 -6.60
C VAL A 74 -16.05 1.87 -5.10
N SER A 75 -16.80 2.79 -4.51
CA SER A 75 -17.23 2.75 -3.12
C SER A 75 -18.54 1.96 -2.90
N THR A 76 -19.18 1.43 -3.94
CA THR A 76 -20.41 0.64 -3.80
C THR A 76 -20.18 -0.83 -4.12
N SER A 77 -21.02 -1.68 -3.52
CA SER A 77 -21.12 -3.10 -3.85
C SER A 77 -22.53 -3.42 -4.29
N GLN A 78 -22.67 -4.35 -5.22
CA GLN A 78 -23.94 -4.67 -5.86
C GLN A 78 -24.53 -5.97 -5.30
N TYR A 79 -25.83 -5.95 -5.03
CA TYR A 79 -26.60 -7.05 -4.48
C TYR A 79 -27.77 -7.38 -5.39
N TYR A 80 -28.12 -8.66 -5.43
CA TYR A 80 -29.31 -9.17 -6.10
C TYR A 80 -30.26 -9.77 -5.08
N CYS A 81 -31.51 -9.30 -5.06
CA CYS A 81 -32.55 -9.87 -4.22
C CYS A 81 -33.23 -11.04 -4.94
N ASN A 82 -33.24 -12.22 -4.32
CA ASN A 82 -33.86 -13.43 -4.87
C ASN A 82 -35.40 -13.40 -4.81
N GLU A 83 -35.97 -12.59 -3.91
CA GLU A 83 -37.42 -12.47 -3.73
C GLU A 83 -38.06 -11.56 -4.79
N CYS A 84 -37.65 -10.29 -4.85
CA CYS A 84 -38.23 -9.30 -5.78
C CYS A 84 -37.44 -9.12 -7.08
N ARG A 85 -36.36 -9.91 -7.26
CA ARG A 85 -35.50 -9.93 -8.47
C ARG A 85 -34.88 -8.58 -8.84
N SER A 86 -34.75 -7.70 -7.87
CA SER A 86 -34.21 -6.36 -8.05
C SER A 86 -32.72 -6.31 -7.71
N VAL A 87 -31.98 -5.50 -8.47
CA VAL A 87 -30.56 -5.18 -8.21
C VAL A 87 -30.50 -3.87 -7.43
N PHE A 88 -29.70 -3.82 -6.37
CA PHE A 88 -29.42 -2.59 -5.63
C PHE A 88 -27.94 -2.49 -5.24
N GLU A 89 -27.54 -1.31 -4.80
CA GLU A 89 -26.19 -1.05 -4.34
C GLU A 89 -26.18 -0.66 -2.86
N SER A 90 -25.18 -1.14 -2.14
CA SER A 90 -24.85 -0.67 -0.78
C SER A 90 -23.50 0.02 -0.80
N ILE A 91 -23.38 1.13 -0.10
CA ILE A 91 -22.09 1.81 0.03
C ILE A 91 -21.22 1.09 1.06
N ARG A 92 -19.95 0.92 0.73
CA ARG A 92 -18.91 0.33 1.59
C ARG A 92 -18.41 1.39 2.56
N TRP A 93 -18.80 1.31 3.83
CA TRP A 93 -18.40 2.27 4.88
C TRP A 93 -17.58 1.66 6.02
N ARG A 94 -16.88 0.53 5.78
CA ARG A 94 -16.07 -0.14 6.81
C ARG A 94 -14.60 0.22 6.68
#